data_AF-Q9I6C5-F1
#
_entry.id   AF-Q9I6C5-F1
#
_cell.length_a   1.000
_cell.length_b   1.000
_cell.length_c   1.000
_cell.angle_alpha   90.00
_cell.angle_beta   90.00
_cell.angle_gamma   90.00
#
_symmetry.space_group_name_H-M   'P 1'
#
loop_
_entity.id
_entity.type
_entity.pdbx_description
1 polymer ?
#
loop_
_entity_poly.entity_id
_entity_poly.type
_entity_poly.pdbx_seq_one_letter_code
_entity_poly.pdbx_strand_id
1 'polypeptide(L)'
;MADQGADPFILETGSGRILFDLHGGRGWDPAPCFDDLWQMAASLACFGEVWSGAGEDILLDDCSVAPRYRQQLVDELQPILGSRQRAEDLADEFGW
;
A
#
# COMPACT_ATOMS: atom_id res chain seq x y z
N MET A 1 12.15 15.13 10.27
CA MET A 1 12.29 13.67 10.50
C MET A 1 11.59 12.90 9.41
N ALA A 2 10.32 13.18 9.12
CA ALA A 2 9.62 12.48 8.03
C ALA A 2 10.10 12.90 6.62
N ASP A 3 10.62 14.12 6.49
CA ASP A 3 11.26 14.69 5.30
C ASP A 3 12.67 14.15 4.99
N GLN A 4 13.21 13.23 5.81
CA GLN A 4 14.59 12.76 5.70
C GLN A 4 14.74 11.41 4.96
N GLY A 5 13.97 11.22 3.89
CA GLY A 5 14.13 10.05 3.01
C GLY A 5 13.42 8.78 3.50
N ALA A 6 12.36 8.93 4.30
CA ALA A 6 11.44 7.85 4.61
C ALA A 6 10.17 7.97 3.74
N ASP A 7 9.43 6.87 3.59
CA ASP A 7 8.07 6.82 3.03
C ASP A 7 7.06 6.74 4.20
N PRO A 8 6.67 7.88 4.81
CA PRO A 8 5.98 7.88 6.08
C PRO A 8 4.47 7.67 5.92
N PHE A 9 3.89 6.91 6.85
CA PHE A 9 2.48 7.00 7.17
C PHE A 9 2.24 8.09 8.23
N ILE A 10 1.32 9.00 7.97
CA ILE A 10 1.06 10.17 8.82
C ILE A 10 -0.40 10.17 9.25
N LEU A 11 -0.65 10.15 10.56
CA LEU A 11 -2.00 10.31 11.09
C LEU A 11 -2.40 11.80 11.06
N GLU A 12 -3.39 12.14 10.23
CA GLU A 12 -4.02 13.46 10.25
C GLU A 12 -5.02 13.52 11.42
N THR A 13 -4.64 14.20 12.51
CA THR A 13 -5.41 14.20 13.77
C THR A 13 -6.80 14.83 13.66
N GLY A 14 -7.02 15.71 12.69
CA GLY A 14 -8.31 16.37 12.48
C GLY A 14 -9.37 15.48 11.84
N SER A 15 -8.96 14.53 10.99
CA SER A 15 -9.87 13.65 10.24
C SER A 15 -9.78 12.18 10.65
N GLY A 16 -8.67 11.77 11.28
CA GLY A 16 -8.33 10.38 11.53
C GLY A 16 -7.74 9.64 10.34
N ARG A 17 -7.62 10.29 9.17
CA ARG A 17 -7.07 9.69 7.95
C ARG A 17 -5.57 9.46 8.07
N ILE A 18 -5.10 8.49 7.30
CA ILE A 18 -3.67 8.24 7.14
C ILE A 18 -3.23 8.81 5.79
N LEU A 19 -2.29 9.74 5.85
CA LEU A 19 -1.60 10.27 4.67
C LEU A 19 -0.34 9.44 4.40
N PHE A 20 0.08 9.41 3.14
CA PHE A 20 1.31 8.79 2.69
C PHE A 20 2.03 9.74 1.72
N ASP A 21 3.35 9.69 1.70
CA ASP A 21 4.18 10.40 0.73
C ASP A 21 5.39 9.52 0.36
N LEU A 22 5.84 9.63 -0.88
CA LEU A 22 7.02 8.94 -1.38
C LEU A 22 8.23 9.86 -1.27
N HIS A 23 9.32 9.37 -0.67
CA HIS A 23 10.58 10.08 -0.67
C HIS A 23 11.10 10.30 -2.09
N GLY A 24 11.81 11.40 -2.31
CA GLY A 24 12.37 11.75 -3.63
C GLY A 24 11.40 12.44 -4.58
N GLY A 25 10.15 12.66 -4.17
CA GLY A 25 9.21 13.57 -4.84
C GLY A 25 9.73 15.01 -4.93
N ARG A 26 9.06 15.85 -5.75
CA ARG A 26 9.43 17.27 -5.97
C ARG A 26 9.26 18.17 -4.74
N GLY A 27 8.80 17.61 -3.62
CA GLY A 27 8.53 18.27 -2.37
C GLY A 27 7.79 17.31 -1.45
N TRP A 28 7.65 17.72 -0.20
CA TRP A 28 6.81 17.05 0.77
C TRP A 28 5.34 17.38 0.47
N ASP A 29 4.55 16.40 0.02
CA ASP A 29 3.14 16.55 -0.33
C ASP A 29 2.30 15.31 0.06
N PRO A 30 2.16 15.00 1.38
CA PRO A 30 1.44 13.81 1.80
C PRO A 30 -0.03 13.84 1.38
N ALA A 31 -0.46 12.77 0.71
CA ALA A 31 -1.82 12.61 0.22
C ALA A 31 -2.59 11.57 1.06
N PRO A 32 -3.91 11.72 1.23
CA PRO A 32 -4.73 10.69 1.89
C PRO A 32 -4.62 9.34 1.19
N CYS A 33 -4.24 8.31 1.94
CA CYS A 33 -4.07 6.94 1.46
C CYS A 33 -5.10 5.99 2.11
N PHE A 34 -5.31 6.11 3.43
CA PHE A 34 -6.32 5.32 4.16
C PHE A 34 -7.30 6.20 4.92
N ASP A 35 -8.53 5.71 5.03
CA ASP A 35 -9.62 6.40 5.73
C ASP A 35 -9.37 6.46 7.25
N ASP A 36 -8.71 5.44 7.80
CA ASP A 36 -8.32 5.36 9.20
C ASP A 36 -7.17 4.36 9.44
N LEU A 37 -6.72 4.30 10.70
CA LEU A 37 -5.64 3.41 11.14
C LEU A 37 -5.96 1.92 10.95
N TRP A 38 -7.22 1.52 11.07
CA TRP A 38 -7.62 0.12 10.94
C TRP A 38 -7.58 -0.32 9.48
N GLN A 39 -8.06 0.53 8.56
CA GLN A 39 -7.98 0.28 7.12
C GLN A 39 -6.50 0.17 6.68
N MET A 40 -5.62 1.04 7.19
CA MET A 40 -4.18 0.92 6.96
C MET A 40 -3.63 -0.40 7.47
N ALA A 41 -3.87 -0.74 8.74
CA ALA A 41 -3.32 -1.94 9.36
C ALA A 41 -3.80 -3.22 8.67
N ALA A 42 -5.09 -3.30 8.34
CA ALA A 42 -5.67 -4.43 7.62
C ALA A 42 -5.08 -4.57 6.21
N SER A 43 -4.93 -3.45 5.49
CA SER A 43 -4.34 -3.46 4.14
C SER A 43 -2.89 -3.94 4.19
N LEU A 44 -2.07 -3.42 5.09
CA LEU A 44 -0.68 -3.85 5.25
C LEU A 44 -0.56 -5.32 5.67
N ALA A 45 -1.51 -5.83 6.45
CA ALA A 45 -1.58 -7.26 6.77
C ALA A 45 -1.81 -8.12 5.52
N CYS A 46 -2.70 -7.71 4.60
CA CYS A 46 -2.90 -8.40 3.31
C CYS A 46 -1.61 -8.45 2.48
N PHE A 47 -0.88 -7.35 2.37
CA PHE A 47 0.44 -7.36 1.71
C PHE A 47 1.38 -8.40 2.32
N GLY A 48 1.46 -8.43 3.66
CA GLY A 48 2.30 -9.39 4.37
C GLY A 48 1.86 -10.85 4.18
N GLU A 49 0.54 -11.11 4.16
CA GLU A 49 -0.02 -12.44 3.96
C GLU A 49 0.24 -12.96 2.54
N VAL A 50 -0.05 -12.15 1.51
CA VAL A 50 0.21 -12.52 0.11
C VAL A 50 1.70 -12.73 -0.13
N TRP A 51 2.56 -11.82 0.37
CA TRP A 51 4.01 -11.96 0.25
C TRP A 51 4.51 -13.26 0.90
N SER A 52 4.08 -13.53 2.13
CA SER A 52 4.51 -14.72 2.87
C SER A 52 3.97 -16.01 2.25
N GLY A 53 2.73 -16.00 1.75
CA GLY A 53 2.11 -17.13 1.09
C GLY A 53 2.70 -17.45 -0.28
N ALA A 54 3.17 -16.43 -1.00
CA ALA A 54 3.83 -16.59 -2.29
C ALA A 54 5.24 -17.17 -2.17
N GLY A 55 5.99 -16.80 -1.13
CA GLY A 55 7.36 -17.25 -0.93
C GLY A 55 8.28 -16.79 -2.08
N GLU A 56 9.15 -17.69 -2.55
CA GLU A 56 10.12 -17.39 -3.61
C GLU A 56 9.47 -17.06 -4.96
N ASP A 57 8.21 -17.46 -5.17
CA ASP A 57 7.50 -17.23 -6.41
C ASP A 57 6.93 -15.80 -6.54
N ILE A 58 7.05 -14.95 -5.50
CA ILE A 58 6.41 -13.62 -5.47
C ILE A 58 6.90 -12.71 -6.60
N LEU A 59 8.17 -12.82 -6.97
CA LEU A 59 8.78 -12.03 -8.04
C LEU A 59 9.05 -12.87 -9.29
N LEU A 60 8.92 -12.21 -10.44
CA LEU A 60 9.46 -12.69 -11.71
C LEU A 60 10.97 -12.37 -11.80
N ASP A 61 11.62 -12.87 -12.86
CA ASP A 61 13.06 -12.67 -13.10
C ASP A 61 13.48 -11.19 -13.22
N ASP A 62 12.55 -10.30 -13.59
CA ASP A 62 12.78 -8.85 -13.69
C ASP A 62 12.49 -8.10 -12.37
N CYS A 63 12.29 -8.83 -11.28
CA CYS A 63 11.91 -8.34 -9.95
C CYS A 63 10.52 -7.67 -9.89
N SER A 64 9.67 -7.82 -10.92
CA SER A 64 8.26 -7.43 -10.83
C SER A 64 7.45 -8.48 -10.07
N VAL A 65 6.37 -8.05 -9.39
CA VAL A 65 5.46 -8.98 -8.71
C VAL A 65 4.75 -9.84 -9.75
N ALA A 66 4.72 -11.16 -9.55
CA ALA A 66 4.04 -12.05 -10.48
C ALA A 66 2.54 -11.71 -10.53
N PRO A 67 1.93 -11.58 -11.73
CA PRO A 67 0.56 -11.08 -11.88
C PRO A 67 -0.51 -11.82 -11.06
N ARG A 68 -0.29 -13.12 -10.79
CA ARG A 68 -1.21 -13.92 -9.96
C ARG A 68 -1.29 -13.42 -8.52
N TYR A 69 -0.18 -12.96 -7.94
CA TYR A 69 -0.13 -12.50 -6.56
C TYR A 69 -0.57 -11.04 -6.44
N ARG A 70 -0.29 -10.20 -7.45
CA ARG A 70 -0.94 -8.89 -7.56
C ARG A 70 -2.46 -9.04 -7.60
N GLN A 71 -2.97 -9.97 -8.41
CA GLN A 71 -4.41 -10.22 -8.49
C GLN A 71 -5.00 -10.71 -7.16
N GLN A 72 -4.31 -11.64 -6.48
CA GLN A 72 -4.69 -12.09 -5.15
C GLN A 72 -4.76 -10.93 -4.14
N LEU A 73 -3.72 -10.08 -4.10
CA LEU A 73 -3.69 -8.91 -3.23
C LEU A 73 -4.87 -7.96 -3.51
N VAL A 74 -5.15 -7.66 -4.78
CA VAL A 74 -6.28 -6.79 -5.15
C VAL A 74 -7.61 -7.37 -4.66
N ASP A 75 -7.79 -8.69 -4.79
CA ASP A 75 -9.01 -9.38 -4.35
C ASP A 75 -9.14 -9.37 -2.81
N GLU A 76 -8.04 -9.45 -2.06
CA GLU A 76 -8.01 -9.34 -0.59
C GLU A 76 -8.20 -7.91 -0.07
N LEU A 77 -7.66 -6.90 -0.78
CA LEU A 77 -7.79 -5.48 -0.44
C LEU A 77 -9.18 -4.91 -0.75
N GLN A 78 -9.84 -5.38 -1.82
CA GLN A 78 -11.15 -4.89 -2.23
C GLN A 78 -12.19 -4.82 -1.09
N PRO A 79 -12.41 -5.87 -0.26
CA PRO A 79 -13.36 -5.79 0.84
C PRO A 79 -12.95 -4.80 1.94
N ILE A 80 -11.66 -4.53 2.12
CA ILE A 80 -11.14 -3.57 3.12
C ILE A 80 -11.33 -2.13 2.64
N LEU A 81 -11.07 -1.88 1.36
CA LEU A 81 -11.12 -0.53 0.76
C LEU A 81 -12.50 -0.18 0.17
N GLY A 82 -13.39 -1.17 0.03
CA GLY A 82 -14.72 -1.04 -0.55
C GLY A 82 -14.73 -0.79 -2.06
N SER A 83 -13.59 -0.88 -2.75
CA SER A 83 -13.46 -0.59 -4.18
C SER A 83 -12.27 -1.33 -4.78
N ARG A 84 -12.51 -2.01 -5.92
CA ARG A 84 -11.45 -2.66 -6.69
C ARG A 84 -10.45 -1.65 -7.25
N GLN A 85 -10.94 -0.51 -7.74
CA GLN A 85 -10.06 0.56 -8.23
C GLN A 85 -9.12 1.06 -7.12
N ARG A 86 -9.65 1.28 -5.91
CA ARG A 86 -8.80 1.70 -4.77
C ARG A 86 -7.75 0.63 -4.40
N ALA A 87 -8.10 -0.65 -4.54
CA ALA A 87 -7.16 -1.75 -4.30
C ALA A 87 -6.04 -1.79 -5.34
N GLU A 88 -6.36 -1.55 -6.62
CA GLU A 88 -5.37 -1.44 -7.69
C GLU A 88 -4.47 -0.21 -7.51
N ASP A 89 -5.07 0.95 -7.20
CA ASP A 89 -4.33 2.19 -6.97
C ASP A 89 -3.35 2.03 -5.79
N LEU A 90 -3.75 1.36 -4.72
CA LEU A 90 -2.87 1.09 -3.57
C LEU A 90 -1.75 0.10 -3.92
N ALA A 91 -2.05 -0.94 -4.71
CA ALA A 91 -1.03 -1.86 -5.19
C ALA A 91 0.00 -1.12 -6.06
N ASP A 92 -0.44 -0.23 -6.95
CA ASP A 92 0.43 0.61 -7.79
C ASP A 92 1.29 1.55 -6.95
N GLU A 93 0.71 2.22 -5.95
CA GLU A 93 1.42 3.13 -5.04
C GLU A 93 2.59 2.42 -4.33
N PHE A 94 2.43 1.14 -3.99
CA PHE A 94 3.46 0.33 -3.33
C PHE A 94 4.28 -0.56 -4.29
N GLY A 95 4.13 -0.38 -5.60
CA GLY A 95 4.94 -1.04 -6.62
C GLY A 95 4.65 -2.53 -6.82
N TRP A 96 3.41 -2.97 -6.58
CA TRP A 96 2.95 -4.35 -6.81
C TRP A 96 2.33 -4.57 -8.19
#